data_AF-A0AA87FJ54-F1
#
_entry.id   AF-A0AA87FJ54-F1
#
_cell.length_a   1.000
_cell.length_b   1.000
_cell.length_c   1.000
_cell.angle_alpha   90.00
_cell.angle_beta   90.00
_cell.angle_gamma   90.00
#
_symmetry.space_group_name_H-M   'P 1'
#
loop_
_entity.id
_entity.type
_entity.pdbx_description
1 polymer ?
#
loop_
_entity_poly.entity_id
_entity_poly.type
_entity_poly.pdbx_seq_one_letter_code
_entity_poly.pdbx_strand_id
1 'polypeptide(L)'
;LYQKWLNRFFRTITCSLSMTFPLAIRKSIYSTNLIESFNKQIKKYSHRKEQFQNEESMERFLVSSFDTYNQKFLGRSHKGFQQAEGELEQMLSQLIEN
;
A
#
# COMPACT_ATOMS: atom_id res chain seq x y z
N LEU A 1 -15.71 -4.49 -12.70
CA LEU A 1 -16.34 -5.39 -11.70
C LEU A 1 -15.37 -5.75 -10.57
N TYR A 2 -14.16 -6.22 -10.88
CA TYR A 2 -13.11 -6.54 -9.89
C TYR A 2 -12.73 -5.37 -8.96
N GLN A 3 -12.52 -4.16 -9.50
CA GLN A 3 -12.16 -2.98 -8.70
C GLN A 3 -13.25 -2.57 -7.70
N LYS A 4 -14.53 -2.67 -8.09
CA LYS A 4 -15.67 -2.35 -7.22
C LYS A 4 -15.83 -3.40 -6.12
N TRP A 5 -15.54 -4.66 -6.44
CA TRP A 5 -15.58 -5.77 -5.50
C TRP A 5 -14.43 -5.69 -4.50
N LEU A 6 -13.20 -5.45 -4.96
CA LEU A 6 -12.03 -5.19 -4.09
C LEU A 6 -12.27 -3.98 -3.20
N ASN A 7 -12.73 -2.85 -3.74
CA ASN A 7 -13.01 -1.66 -2.94
C ASN A 7 -14.09 -1.94 -1.88
N ARG A 8 -15.07 -2.80 -2.16
CA ARG A 8 -16.09 -3.19 -1.20
C ARG A 8 -15.56 -4.18 -0.16
N PHE A 9 -14.74 -5.14 -0.57
CA PHE A 9 -14.08 -6.10 0.31
C PHE A 9 -13.12 -5.40 1.28
N PHE A 10 -12.25 -4.52 0.77
CA PHE A 10 -11.40 -3.66 1.59
C PHE A 10 -12.27 -2.80 2.51
N ARG A 11 -13.30 -2.09 2.01
CA ARG A 11 -14.14 -1.24 2.87
C ARG A 11 -14.82 -2.00 4.01
N THR A 12 -15.23 -3.24 3.81
CA THR A 12 -15.80 -4.10 4.87
C THR A 12 -14.75 -4.51 5.90
N ILE A 13 -13.57 -4.97 5.46
CA ILE A 13 -12.47 -5.35 6.35
C ILE A 13 -11.92 -4.13 7.11
N THR A 14 -11.70 -3.02 6.41
CA THR A 14 -11.14 -1.79 6.99
C THR A 14 -12.13 -1.09 7.93
N CYS A 15 -13.45 -1.28 7.80
CA CYS A 15 -14.43 -0.82 8.80
C CYS A 15 -14.29 -1.60 10.12
N SER A 16 -14.10 -2.92 10.05
CA SER A 16 -13.93 -3.75 11.25
C SER A 16 -12.60 -3.48 11.97
N LEU A 17 -11.52 -3.20 11.24
CA LEU A 17 -10.23 -2.76 11.80
C LEU A 17 -10.19 -1.26 12.17
N SER A 18 -11.22 -0.47 11.82
CA SER A 18 -11.19 1.00 11.92
C SER A 18 -11.11 1.54 13.33
N MET A 19 -11.71 0.82 14.28
CA MET A 19 -11.86 1.30 15.65
C MET A 19 -10.56 1.20 16.44
N THR A 20 -9.66 0.33 16.01
CA THR A 20 -8.41 0.03 16.71
C THR A 20 -7.31 1.06 16.44
N PHE A 21 -7.33 1.74 15.28
CA PHE A 21 -6.24 2.64 14.87
C PHE A 21 -6.49 4.13 15.20
N PRO A 22 -5.43 4.93 15.44
CA PRO A 22 -5.53 6.37 15.68
C PRO A 22 -6.21 7.14 14.55
N LEU A 23 -6.98 8.17 14.90
CA LEU A 23 -7.74 8.98 13.93
C LEU A 23 -6.84 9.62 12.86
N ALA A 24 -5.58 9.93 13.21
CA ALA A 24 -4.59 10.53 12.33
C ALA A 24 -4.24 9.65 11.12
N ILE A 25 -4.12 8.32 11.30
CA ILE A 25 -3.72 7.38 10.23
C ILE A 25 -4.91 6.79 9.48
N ARG A 26 -6.11 6.81 10.06
CA ARG A 26 -7.34 6.29 9.45
C ARG A 26 -7.50 6.75 8.00
N LYS A 27 -7.40 8.07 7.76
CA LYS A 27 -7.55 8.64 6.41
C LYS A 27 -6.53 8.08 5.40
N SER A 28 -5.32 7.77 5.85
CA SER A 28 -4.31 7.12 5.01
C SER A 28 -4.66 5.66 4.73
N ILE A 29 -5.10 4.92 5.76
CA ILE A 29 -5.45 3.49 5.64
C ILE A 29 -6.67 3.31 4.71
N TYR A 30 -7.65 4.21 4.77
CA TYR A 30 -8.83 4.18 3.89
C TYR A 30 -8.56 4.72 2.49
N SER A 31 -7.42 5.38 2.27
CA SER A 31 -7.11 5.94 0.97
C SER A 31 -6.56 4.87 0.04
N THR A 32 -7.25 4.62 -1.07
CA THR A 32 -6.73 3.78 -2.16
C THR A 32 -5.70 4.53 -3.02
N ASN A 33 -5.44 5.82 -2.75
CA ASN A 33 -4.60 6.68 -3.59
C ASN A 33 -3.18 6.12 -3.79
N LEU A 34 -2.58 5.53 -2.74
CA LEU A 34 -1.24 4.96 -2.83
C LEU A 34 -1.19 3.80 -3.83
N ILE A 35 -2.05 2.80 -3.60
CA ILE A 35 -2.13 1.59 -4.43
C ILE A 35 -2.60 1.93 -5.85
N GLU A 36 -3.55 2.86 -6.01
CA GLU A 36 -4.01 3.31 -7.32
C GLU A 36 -2.93 4.06 -8.10
N SER A 37 -2.18 4.95 -7.44
CA SER A 37 -1.07 5.67 -8.08
C SER A 37 0.03 4.73 -8.55
N PHE A 38 0.34 3.71 -7.75
CA PHE A 38 1.31 2.67 -8.08
C PHE A 38 0.82 1.78 -9.24
N ASN A 39 -0.44 1.33 -9.18
CA ASN A 39 -1.05 0.56 -10.27
C ASN A 39 -1.09 1.34 -11.59
N LYS A 40 -1.31 2.66 -11.56
CA LYS A 40 -1.21 3.51 -12.75
C LYS A 40 0.20 3.54 -13.32
N GLN A 41 1.22 3.59 -12.48
CA GLN A 41 2.61 3.53 -12.91
C GLN A 41 2.95 2.19 -13.55
N ILE A 42 2.61 1.07 -12.90
CA ILE A 42 2.84 -0.28 -13.45
C ILE A 42 2.17 -0.42 -14.81
N LYS A 43 0.89 -0.04 -14.93
CA LYS A 43 0.16 -0.09 -16.22
C LYS A 43 0.86 0.73 -17.29
N LYS A 44 1.33 1.94 -16.97
CA LYS A 44 2.06 2.80 -17.92
C LYS A 44 3.37 2.17 -18.37
N TYR A 45 4.13 1.56 -17.46
CA TYR A 45 5.40 0.92 -17.81
C TYR A 45 5.20 -0.40 -18.56
N SER A 46 4.18 -1.18 -18.19
CA SER A 46 3.80 -2.39 -18.92
C SER A 46 3.33 -2.07 -20.34
N HIS A 47 2.57 -1.01 -20.57
CA HIS A 47 2.15 -0.61 -21.92
C HIS A 47 3.31 -0.19 -22.83
N ARG A 48 4.45 0.26 -22.27
CA ARG A 48 5.66 0.56 -23.05
C ARG A 48 6.43 -0.69 -23.46
N LYS A 49 6.12 -1.84 -22.86
CA LYS A 49 6.70 -3.14 -23.22
C LYS A 49 5.67 -3.85 -24.11
N GLU A 50 5.98 -3.93 -25.40
CA GLU A 50 5.05 -4.45 -26.41
C GLU A 50 4.69 -5.93 -26.16
N GLN A 51 5.63 -6.72 -25.61
CA GLN A 51 5.41 -8.06 -25.05
C GLN A 51 6.55 -8.43 -24.08
N PHE A 52 6.24 -9.20 -23.04
CA PHE A 52 7.25 -9.85 -22.20
C PHE A 52 7.69 -11.16 -22.88
N GLN A 53 9.00 -11.43 -22.88
CA GLN A 53 9.56 -12.62 -23.53
C GLN A 53 9.24 -13.93 -22.79
N ASN A 54 9.17 -13.87 -21.45
CA ASN A 54 8.85 -14.99 -20.56
C ASN A 54 8.30 -14.47 -19.21
N GLU A 55 7.73 -15.37 -18.40
CA GLU A 55 7.21 -15.06 -17.06
C GLU A 55 8.31 -14.49 -16.15
N GLU A 56 9.51 -15.06 -16.19
CA GLU A 56 10.65 -14.59 -15.39
C GLU A 56 11.06 -13.13 -15.71
N SER A 57 10.96 -12.69 -16.97
CA SER A 57 11.20 -11.30 -17.36
C SER A 57 10.12 -10.37 -16.81
N MET A 58 8.87 -10.85 -16.73
CA MET A 58 7.80 -10.11 -16.06
C MET A 58 8.06 -9.98 -14.55
N GLU A 59 8.49 -11.06 -13.89
CA GLU A 59 8.83 -11.03 -12.47
C GLU A 59 10.00 -10.09 -12.18
N ARG A 60 11.10 -10.17 -12.93
CA ARG A 60 12.24 -9.25 -12.79
C ARG A 60 11.84 -7.79 -13.02
N PHE A 61 10.95 -7.53 -13.96
CA PHE A 61 10.40 -6.20 -14.20
C PHE A 61 9.58 -5.68 -13.01
N LEU A 62 8.76 -6.54 -12.40
CA LEU A 62 8.01 -6.20 -11.20
C LEU A 62 8.94 -5.92 -10.02
N VAL A 63 9.90 -6.81 -9.74
CA VAL A 63 10.90 -6.63 -8.67
C VAL A 63 11.64 -5.30 -8.84
N SER A 64 12.13 -5.00 -10.04
CA SER A 64 12.81 -3.73 -10.32
C SER A 64 11.90 -2.50 -10.12
N SER A 65 10.62 -2.63 -10.47
CA SER A 65 9.62 -1.58 -10.25
C SER A 65 9.35 -1.34 -8.76
N PHE A 66 9.29 -2.41 -7.96
CA PHE A 66 9.15 -2.32 -6.51
C PHE A 66 10.39 -1.70 -5.86
N ASP A 67 11.59 -2.12 -6.24
CA ASP A 67 12.83 -1.56 -5.71
C ASP A 67 12.94 -0.07 -6.02
N THR A 68 12.65 0.33 -7.26
CA THR A 68 12.67 1.74 -7.65
C THR A 68 11.64 2.56 -6.86
N TYR A 69 10.44 2.00 -6.65
CA TYR A 69 9.41 2.65 -5.84
C TYR A 69 9.87 2.78 -4.38
N ASN A 70 10.34 1.68 -3.79
CA ASN A 70 10.82 1.65 -2.41
C ASN A 70 11.94 2.68 -2.23
N GLN A 71 12.99 2.68 -3.06
CA GLN A 71 14.09 3.65 -3.00
C GLN A 71 13.60 5.11 -3.01
N LYS A 72 12.59 5.42 -3.83
CA LYS A 72 12.03 6.77 -3.92
C LYS A 72 11.23 7.19 -2.68
N PHE A 73 10.61 6.24 -1.97
CA PHE A 73 9.70 6.50 -0.86
C PHE A 73 10.24 6.05 0.51
N LEU A 74 11.43 5.45 0.59
CA LEU A 74 12.08 4.96 1.82
C LEU A 74 12.11 5.99 2.96
N GLY A 75 12.36 7.26 2.63
CA GLY A 75 12.42 8.35 3.62
C GLY A 75 11.11 9.12 3.82
N ARG A 76 9.99 8.70 3.22
CA ARG A 76 8.72 9.46 3.27
C ARG A 76 7.72 8.75 4.17
N SER A 77 7.42 9.35 5.32
CA SER A 77 6.27 8.95 6.13
C SER A 77 4.99 9.49 5.51
N HIS A 78 3.95 8.64 5.41
CA HIS A 78 2.66 9.08 4.88
C HIS A 78 1.93 9.96 5.90
N LYS A 79 1.04 10.83 5.41
CA LYS A 79 0.32 11.79 6.25
C LYS A 79 -0.39 11.09 7.41
N GLY A 80 -0.11 11.58 8.63
CA GLY A 80 -0.69 11.05 9.86
C GLY A 80 0.11 9.93 10.51
N PHE A 81 1.01 9.24 9.78
CA PHE A 81 1.86 8.19 10.36
C PHE A 81 2.92 8.74 11.30
N GLN A 82 3.59 9.83 10.92
CA GLN A 82 4.54 10.50 11.80
C GLN A 82 3.87 11.08 13.07
N GLN A 83 2.58 11.43 13.01
CA GLN A 83 1.84 11.95 14.15
C GLN A 83 1.35 10.84 15.10
N ALA A 84 1.12 9.64 14.56
CA ALA A 84 0.63 8.49 15.31
C ALA A 84 1.75 7.51 15.70
N GLU A 85 3.01 7.87 15.49
CA GLU A 85 4.17 6.98 15.71
C GLU A 85 4.19 6.44 17.14
N GLY A 86 4.08 7.30 18.16
CA GLY A 86 4.05 6.87 19.56
C GLY A 86 2.82 6.04 19.94
N GLU A 87 1.63 6.34 19.39
CA GLU A 87 0.42 5.53 19.63
C GLU A 87 0.55 4.14 18.97
N LEU A 88 1.15 4.08 17.77
CA LEU A 88 1.42 2.84 17.05
C LEU A 88 2.46 1.97 17.75
N GLU A 89 3.53 2.56 18.29
CA GLU A 89 4.54 1.85 19.06
C GLU A 89 3.95 1.21 20.33
N GLN A 90 3.06 1.92 21.03
CA GLN A 90 2.36 1.38 22.19
C GLN A 90 1.45 0.21 21.81
N MET A 91 0.67 0.34 20.72
CA MET A 91 -0.17 -0.74 20.22
C MET A 91 0.65 -1.98 19.81
N LEU A 92 1.80 -1.78 19.17
CA LEU A 92 2.69 -2.87 18.78
C LEU A 92 3.30 -3.57 20.00
N SER A 93 3.72 -2.80 21.00
CA SER A 93 4.30 -3.34 22.24
C SER A 93 3.27 -4.21 22.99
N GLN A 94 2.03 -3.75 23.10
CA GLN A 94 0.93 -4.51 23.70
C GLN A 94 0.61 -5.83 22.98
N LEU A 95 0.87 -5.91 21.67
CA LEU A 95 0.68 -7.15 20.90
C LEU A 95 1.84 -8.14 21.06
N ILE A 96 3.06 -7.66 21.33
CA ILE A 96 4.24 -8.50 21.52
C ILE A 96 4.29 -9.08 22.94
N GLU A 97 3.70 -8.38 23.92
CA GLU A 97 3.61 -8.81 25.31
C GLU A 97 2.47 -9.82 25.59
N ASN A 98 1.56 -10.04 24.65
CA ASN A 98 0.48 -11.05 24.72
C ASN A 98 0.80 -12.29 23.89
#